data_AF-A0A7X0ZBN3-F1
#
_entry.id   AF-A0A7X0ZBN3-F1
#
_cell.length_a   1.000
_cell.length_b   1.000
_cell.length_c   1.000
_cell.angle_alpha   90.00
_cell.angle_beta   90.00
_cell.angle_gamma   90.00
#
_symmetry.space_group_name_H-M   'P 1'
#
loop_
_entity.id
_entity.type
_entity.pdbx_description
1 polymer ?
#
loop_
_entity_poly.entity_id
_entity_poly.type
_entity_poly.pdbx_seq_one_letter_code
_entity_poly.pdbx_strand_id
1 'polypeptide(L)' 'MKAKCILCESVDELDNREFKTKQLRNKPIRMYLCPECEHRVAINTISRVNSGHFNFHKPVVMSNSELKNLIEGNAK' A
#
# COMPACT_ATOMS: atom_id res chain seq x y z
N MET A 1 -4.94 18.53 -13.78
CA MET A 1 -5.98 17.48 -13.64
C MET A 1 -6.56 17.56 -12.23
N LYS A 2 -7.88 17.49 -12.06
CA LYS A 2 -8.49 17.42 -10.72
C LYS A 2 -8.53 15.97 -10.25
N ALA A 3 -8.08 15.72 -9.02
CA ALA A 3 -8.15 14.40 -8.40
C ALA A 3 -8.76 14.51 -7.00
N LYS A 4 -9.62 13.56 -6.65
CA LYS A 4 -10.23 13.49 -5.31
C LYS A 4 -9.43 12.54 -4.43
N CYS A 5 -9.02 12.99 -3.25
CA CYS A 5 -8.36 12.14 -2.26
C CYS A 5 -9.35 11.12 -1.71
N ILE A 6 -8.96 9.84 -1.62
CA ILE A 6 -9.86 8.79 -1.11
C ILE A 6 -10.08 8.83 0.40
N LEU A 7 -9.18 9.48 1.16
CA LEU A 7 -9.22 9.48 2.63
C LEU A 7 -9.93 10.68 3.24
N CYS A 8 -9.76 11.87 2.67
CA CYS A 8 -10.36 13.11 3.18
C CYS A 8 -11.30 13.79 2.18
N GLU A 9 -11.48 13.19 1.00
CA GLU A 9 -12.37 13.70 -0.04
C GLU A 9 -12.02 15.09 -0.62
N SER A 10 -10.85 15.65 -0.27
CA SER A 10 -10.36 16.90 -0.85
C SER A 10 -10.14 16.76 -2.35
N VAL A 11 -10.41 17.84 -3.09
CA VAL A 11 -10.18 17.91 -4.53
C VAL A 11 -8.97 18.79 -4.78
N ASP A 12 -7.89 18.17 -5.25
CA ASP A 12 -6.63 18.85 -5.49
C ASP A 12 -6.40 19.04 -7.00
N GLU A 13 -5.82 20.17 -7.36
CA GLU A 13 -5.37 20.45 -8.72
C GLU A 13 -3.94 19.97 -8.93
N LEU A 14 -3.79 18.89 -9.70
CA LEU A 14 -2.50 18.29 -10.02
C LEU A 14 -1.93 18.86 -11.32
N ASP A 15 -0.64 19.17 -11.33
CA ASP A 15 0.06 19.60 -12.55
C ASP A 15 0.14 18.44 -13.55
N ASN A 16 -0.26 18.70 -14.79
CA ASN A 16 -0.25 17.72 -15.85
C ASN A 16 1.17 17.29 -16.27
N ARG A 17 2.20 18.10 -15.98
CA ARG A 17 3.58 17.79 -16.32
C ARG A 17 4.21 16.77 -15.37
N GLU A 18 3.64 16.59 -14.17
CA GLU A 18 4.16 15.64 -13.20
C GLU A 18 3.91 14.18 -13.59
N PHE A 19 4.88 13.34 -13.23
CA PHE A 19 4.79 11.90 -13.46
C PHE A 19 3.63 11.26 -12.70
N LYS A 20 3.38 11.66 -11.44
CA LYS A 20 2.24 11.15 -10.64
C LYS A 20 0.91 11.41 -11.36
N THR A 21 0.73 12.60 -11.90
CA THR A 21 -0.48 12.97 -12.66
C THR A 21 -0.62 12.18 -13.96
N LYS A 22 0.48 12.00 -14.71
CA LYS A 22 0.50 11.12 -15.89
C LYS A 22 0.15 9.67 -15.53
N GLN A 23 0.64 9.21 -14.39
CA GLN A 23 0.43 7.86 -13.90
C GLN A 23 -1.05 7.59 -13.53
N LEU A 24 -1.73 8.57 -12.93
CA LEU A 24 -3.16 8.50 -12.61
C LEU A 24 -4.03 8.51 -13.88
N ARG A 25 -3.67 9.32 -14.89
CA ARG A 25 -4.38 9.31 -16.19
C ARG A 25 -4.26 7.97 -16.92
N ASN A 26 -3.05 7.40 -16.94
CA ASN A 26 -2.78 6.19 -17.70
C ASN A 26 -3.24 4.91 -16.99
N LYS A 27 -3.46 4.93 -15.67
CA LYS A 27 -4.03 3.83 -14.89
C LYS A 27 -5.11 4.35 -13.92
N PRO A 28 -6.37 4.45 -14.36
CA PRO A 28 -7.47 5.04 -13.58
C PRO A 28 -7.80 4.30 -12.27
N ILE A 29 -7.35 3.05 -12.13
CA ILE A 29 -7.54 2.24 -10.91
C ILE A 29 -6.65 2.76 -9.75
N ARG A 30 -5.61 3.55 -10.04
CA ARG A 30 -4.75 4.09 -8.97
C ARG A 30 -5.50 5.16 -8.19
N MET A 31 -5.77 4.85 -6.92
CA MET A 31 -6.34 5.79 -5.97
C MET A 31 -5.35 6.94 -5.71
N TYR A 32 -5.87 8.16 -5.59
CA TYR A 32 -5.10 9.33 -5.23
C TYR A 32 -5.17 9.59 -3.72
N LEU A 33 -4.02 9.88 -3.12
CA LEU A 33 -3.91 10.45 -1.77
C LEU A 33 -3.37 11.87 -1.90
N CYS A 34 -4.00 12.82 -1.22
CA CYS A 34 -3.44 14.15 -1.07
C CYS A 34 -2.15 14.11 -0.23
N PRO A 35 -1.23 15.08 -0.41
CA PRO A 35 0.04 15.11 0.32
C PRO A 35 -0.14 15.08 1.85
N GLU A 36 -1.19 15.72 2.36
CA GLU A 36 -1.52 15.74 3.78
C GLU A 36 -1.88 14.34 4.30
N CYS A 37 -2.72 13.60 3.56
CA CYS A 37 -3.10 12.24 3.91
C CYS A 37 -1.92 11.27 3.78
N GLU A 38 -1.07 11.44 2.76
CA GLU A 38 0.17 10.68 2.61
C GLU A 38 1.06 10.86 3.85
N HIS A 39 1.26 12.10 4.29
CA HIS A 39 2.03 12.43 5.48
C HIS A 39 1.39 11.88 6.78
N ARG A 40 0.07 12.03 6.94
CA ARG A 40 -0.69 11.51 8.09
C ARG A 40 -0.56 9.99 8.21
N VAL A 41 -0.67 9.26 7.11
CA VAL A 41 -0.48 7.80 7.08
C VAL A 41 0.96 7.44 7.42
N ALA A 42 1.95 8.17 6.90
CA ALA A 42 3.36 7.94 7.20
C ALA A 42 3.66 8.08 8.69
N ILE A 43 3.23 9.17 9.35
CA ILE A 43 3.41 9.38 10.79
C ILE A 43 2.80 8.23 11.59
N ASN A 44 1.55 7.89 11.31
CA ASN A 44 0.86 6.82 12.04
C ASN A 44 1.53 5.46 11.83
N THR A 45 2.07 5.21 10.63
CA THR A 45 2.81 3.97 10.34
C THR A 45 4.09 3.91 11.15
N ILE A 46 4.87 5.00 11.18
CA ILE A 46 6.10 5.10 11.98
C ILE A 46 5.78 4.90 13.47
N SER A 47 4.75 5.55 13.99
CA SER A 47 4.32 5.40 15.38
C SER A 47 3.96 3.95 15.72
N ARG A 48 3.22 3.25 14.84
CA ARG A 48 2.88 1.83 15.02
C ARG A 48 4.12 0.95 15.01
N VAL A 49 5.03 1.16 14.07
CA VAL A 49 6.29 0.39 14.00
C VAL A 49 7.12 0.58 15.28
N ASN A 50 7.21 1.82 15.78
CA ASN A 50 7.95 2.15 16.99
C ASN A 50 7.29 1.62 18.28
N SER A 51 6.02 1.22 18.24
CA SER A 51 5.31 0.68 19.42
C SER A 51 5.79 -0.72 19.85
N GLY A 52 6.56 -1.42 19.00
CA GLY A 52 7.04 -2.79 19.28
C GLY A 52 5.98 -3.88 19.11
N HIS A 53 4.70 -3.53 18.94
CA HIS A 53 3.60 -4.48 18.70
C HIS A 53 3.26 -4.67 17.21
N PHE A 54 4.10 -4.15 16.31
CA PHE A 54 3.85 -4.20 14.87
C PHE A 54 4.31 -5.53 14.26
N ASN A 55 3.36 -6.40 13.92
CA ASN A 55 3.63 -7.69 13.28
C ASN A 55 3.57 -7.56 11.76
N PHE A 56 4.70 -7.82 11.09
CA PHE A 56 4.73 -7.96 9.63
C PHE A 56 4.21 -9.35 9.23
N HIS A 57 2.97 -9.43 8.76
CA HIS A 57 2.45 -10.63 8.10
C HIS A 57 3.07 -10.76 6.71
N LYS A 58 4.30 -11.27 6.64
CA LYS A 58 4.94 -11.59 5.37
C LYS A 58 4.22 -12.80 4.77
N PRO A 59 3.86 -12.79 3.47
CA PRO A 59 3.41 -13.99 2.81
C PRO A 59 4.52 -15.03 2.93
N VAL A 60 4.14 -16.28 3.16
CA VAL A 60 5.09 -17.39 3.18
C VAL A 60 5.71 -17.48 1.77
N VAL A 61 6.95 -17.01 1.64
CA VAL A 61 7.76 -17.23 0.43
C VAL A 61 8.42 -18.58 0.60
N MET A 62 7.64 -19.64 0.40
CA MET A 62 8.17 -21.00 0.30
C MET A 62 8.09 -21.47 -1.13
N SER A 63 9.07 -22.25 -1.54
CA SER A 63 8.98 -22.98 -2.79
C SER A 63 7.81 -23.96 -2.72
N ASN A 64 7.16 -24.20 -3.86
CA ASN A 64 6.03 -25.14 -3.93
C ASN A 64 6.42 -26.55 -3.41
N SER A 65 7.70 -26.93 -3.55
CA SER A 65 8.26 -28.15 -2.97
C SER A 65 8.25 -28.15 -1.44
N GLU A 66 8.65 -27.06 -0.79
CA GLU A 66 8.64 -26.94 0.67
C GLU A 66 7.22 -26.94 1.22
N LEU A 67 6.28 -26.26 0.54
CA LEU A 67 4.87 -26.26 0.93
C LEU A 67 4.25 -27.66 0.83
N LYS A 68 4.56 -28.40 -0.25
CA LYS A 68 4.07 -29.77 -0.45
C LYS A 68 4.58 -30.73 0.64
N ASN A 69 5.86 -30.64 0.98
CA ASN A 69 6.47 -31.47 2.04
C ASN A 69 5.86 -31.19 3.43
N LEU A 70 5.52 -29.93 3.74
CA LEU A 70 4.86 -29.56 4.99
C LEU A 70 3.42 -30.11 5.09
N ILE A 71 2.68 -30.13 3.99
CA ILE A 71 1.31 -30.66 3.94
C ILE A 71 1.34 -32.19 4.11
N GLU A 72 2.26 -32.87 3.42
CA GLU A 72 2.41 -34.32 3.50
C GLU A 72 2.95 -34.78 4.87
N GLY A 73 3.80 -33.97 5.52
CA GLY A 73 4.32 -34.25 6.87
C GLY A 73 3.29 -34.11 8.00
N ASN A 74 2.26 -33.27 7.83
CA ASN A 74 1.16 -33.11 8.79
C ASN A 74 0.03 -34.15 8.63
N ALA A 75 0.09 -34.98 7.57
CA ALA A 75 -0.88 -36.03 7.28
C ALA A 75 -0.50 -37.40 7.88
N LYS A 76 0.51 -37.45 8.76
CA LYS A 76 0.99 -38.65 9.45
C LYS A 76 0.74 -38.59 10.94
#